data_AF-A0A183V5H7-F1
#
_entry.id   AF-A0A183V5H7-F1
#
_cell.length_a   1.000
_cell.length_b   1.000
_cell.length_c   1.000
_cell.angle_alpha   90.00
_cell.angle_beta   90.00
_cell.angle_gamma   90.00
#
_symmetry.space_group_name_H-M   'P 1'
#
loop_
_entity.id
_entity.type
_entity.pdbx_description
1 polymer ?
#
loop_
_entity_poly.entity_id
_entity_poly.type
_entity_poly.pdbx_seq_one_letter_code
_entity_poly.pdbx_strand_id
1 'polypeptide(L)'
;MTAQELCDNDDLATSVIVDTMLGFKTHKMSLSYEPPDARERRKLKKVLKAYIREQNLSNTMAKLLRAPCVCSFMCQLDMRQQINFRDHLLRFLQMFDANAGFTIHRCTRYKAEKRHGAMLVVTKPWRKGDVIESLVGVIGELSADEELHLLRKDVNDFSVMYSTRKKRAQLWLGPGAYINHDCRPNCTFVANGPTAVIQVPS
;
A
#
# COMPACT_ATOMS: atom_id res chain seq x y z
N MET A 1 6.22 -8.10 -11.79
CA MET A 1 5.74 -8.68 -10.52
C MET A 1 4.48 -9.45 -10.84
N THR A 2 4.37 -10.70 -10.38
CA THR A 2 3.14 -11.48 -10.52
C THR A 2 2.06 -10.96 -9.55
N ALA A 3 0.80 -11.37 -9.72
CA ALA A 3 -0.25 -10.97 -8.78
C ALA A 3 0.03 -11.49 -7.36
N GLN A 4 0.48 -12.74 -7.23
CA GLN A 4 0.88 -13.34 -5.95
C GLN A 4 2.03 -12.56 -5.29
N GLU A 5 3.10 -12.25 -6.04
CA GLU A 5 4.23 -11.48 -5.51
C GLU A 5 3.77 -10.08 -5.03
N LEU A 6 2.83 -9.43 -5.74
CA LEU A 6 2.26 -8.16 -5.30
C LEU A 6 1.46 -8.31 -4.00
N CYS A 7 0.64 -9.36 -3.86
CA CYS A 7 -0.10 -9.66 -2.63
C CYS A 7 0.85 -9.80 -1.44
N ASP A 8 1.90 -10.62 -1.57
CA ASP A 8 2.83 -10.92 -0.48
C ASP A 8 3.65 -9.68 -0.09
N ASN A 9 4.10 -8.91 -1.09
CA ASN A 9 4.81 -7.66 -0.88
C ASN A 9 3.94 -6.62 -0.16
N ASP A 10 2.69 -6.47 -0.56
CA ASP A 10 1.75 -5.50 0.02
C ASP A 10 1.39 -5.86 1.46
N ASP A 11 1.11 -7.13 1.72
CA ASP A 11 0.76 -7.63 3.05
C ASP A 11 1.87 -7.34 4.08
N LEU A 12 3.12 -7.61 3.72
CA LEU A 12 4.24 -7.31 4.60
C LEU A 12 4.52 -5.81 4.69
N ALA A 13 4.49 -5.07 3.57
CA ALA A 13 4.78 -3.64 3.57
C ALA A 13 3.75 -2.85 4.39
N THR A 14 2.46 -3.17 4.26
CA THR A 14 1.38 -2.58 5.07
C THR A 14 1.54 -2.93 6.55
N SER A 15 1.89 -4.18 6.88
CA SER A 15 2.13 -4.60 8.27
C SER A 15 3.30 -3.87 8.93
N VAL A 16 4.41 -3.72 8.20
CA VAL A 16 5.62 -3.03 8.67
C VAL A 16 5.38 -1.53 8.84
N ILE A 17 4.66 -0.91 7.91
CA ILE A 17 4.53 0.56 7.86
C ILE A 17 3.15 1.01 8.34
N VAL A 18 2.09 0.70 7.58
CA VAL A 18 0.74 1.23 7.80
C VAL A 18 0.15 0.75 9.12
N ASP A 19 0.12 -0.55 9.36
CA ASP A 19 -0.46 -1.16 10.56
C ASP A 19 0.27 -0.72 11.82
N THR A 20 1.60 -0.61 11.73
CA THR A 20 2.45 -0.14 12.83
C THR A 20 2.15 1.32 13.19
N MET A 21 1.91 2.16 12.19
CA MET A 21 1.58 3.58 12.39
C MET A 21 0.15 3.78 12.89
N LEU A 22 -0.83 3.11 12.27
CA LEU A 22 -2.25 3.19 12.63
C LEU A 22 -2.61 2.42 13.91
N GLY A 23 -1.81 1.42 14.27
CA GLY A 23 -2.00 0.61 15.48
C GLY A 23 -3.06 -0.49 15.35
N PHE A 24 -3.49 -0.83 14.13
CA PHE A 24 -4.39 -1.95 13.86
C PHE A 24 -4.06 -2.59 12.49
N LYS A 25 -4.50 -3.84 12.29
CA LYS A 25 -4.32 -4.57 11.02
C LYS A 25 -5.26 -4.00 9.95
N THR A 26 -4.71 -3.37 8.92
CA THR A 26 -5.44 -2.98 7.71
C THR A 26 -5.72 -4.19 6.80
N HIS A 27 -6.37 -3.97 5.66
CA HIS A 27 -6.65 -5.02 4.69
C HIS A 27 -5.40 -5.84 4.35
N LYS A 28 -5.61 -7.13 4.08
CA LYS A 28 -4.57 -8.08 3.66
C LYS A 28 -5.13 -8.99 2.58
N MET A 29 -4.28 -9.39 1.65
CA MET A 29 -4.60 -10.36 0.63
C MET A 29 -4.60 -11.78 1.18
N SER A 30 -3.63 -12.12 2.03
CA SER A 30 -3.56 -13.42 2.67
C SER A 30 -4.59 -13.55 3.79
N LEU A 31 -5.43 -14.59 3.67
CA LEU A 31 -6.46 -14.93 4.64
C LEU A 31 -5.90 -15.32 6.02
N SER A 32 -4.65 -15.80 6.04
CA SER A 32 -3.95 -16.25 7.23
C SER A 32 -2.74 -15.36 7.55
N TYR A 33 -2.77 -14.09 7.12
CA TYR A 33 -1.67 -13.18 7.39
C TYR A 33 -1.50 -12.90 8.89
N GLU A 34 -0.32 -13.21 9.42
CA GLU A 34 0.06 -12.91 10.80
C GLU A 34 1.06 -11.76 10.86
N PRO A 35 0.79 -10.70 11.66
CA PRO A 35 1.70 -9.57 11.78
C PRO A 35 2.95 -9.94 12.60
N PRO A 36 4.07 -9.21 12.45
CA PRO A 36 5.24 -9.33 13.31
C PRO A 36 4.86 -9.21 14.78
N ASP A 37 5.63 -9.81 15.68
CA ASP A 37 5.30 -9.83 17.11
C ASP A 37 5.25 -8.41 17.74
N ALA A 38 4.66 -8.31 18.94
CA ALA A 38 4.48 -7.02 19.62
C ALA A 38 5.81 -6.30 19.92
N ARG A 39 6.91 -7.02 20.17
CA ARG A 39 8.22 -6.44 20.45
C ARG A 39 8.82 -5.86 19.17
N GLU A 40 8.71 -6.57 18.05
CA GLU A 40 9.17 -6.11 16.76
C GLU A 40 8.37 -4.90 16.28
N ARG A 41 7.03 -4.95 16.35
CA ARG A 41 6.16 -3.79 16.01
C ARG A 41 6.51 -2.54 16.81
N ARG A 42 6.88 -2.68 18.10
CA ARG A 42 7.36 -1.53 18.91
C ARG A 42 8.67 -0.96 18.38
N LYS A 43 9.60 -1.79 17.91
CA LYS A 43 10.86 -1.33 17.31
C LYS A 43 10.60 -0.63 15.97
N LEU A 44 9.79 -1.23 15.10
CA LEU A 44 9.35 -0.64 13.83
C LEU A 44 8.70 0.73 14.06
N LYS A 45 7.80 0.84 15.05
CA LYS A 45 7.17 2.11 15.42
C LYS A 45 8.17 3.18 15.84
N LYS A 46 9.25 2.82 16.54
CA LYS A 46 10.33 3.76 16.90
C LYS A 46 11.06 4.24 15.65
N VAL A 47 11.35 3.34 14.70
CA VAL A 47 12.00 3.68 13.42
C VAL A 47 11.13 4.64 12.60
N LEU A 48 9.84 4.33 12.42
CA LEU A 48 8.92 5.15 11.63
C LEU A 48 8.64 6.52 12.29
N LYS A 49 8.52 6.57 13.63
CA LYS A 49 8.42 7.85 14.34
C LYS A 49 9.67 8.70 14.22
N ALA A 50 10.86 8.08 14.16
CA ALA A 50 12.10 8.79 13.89
C ALA A 50 12.10 9.35 12.47
N TYR A 51 11.68 8.56 11.46
CA TYR A 51 11.57 9.02 10.08
C TYR A 51 10.68 10.25 9.93
N ILE A 52 9.49 10.27 10.56
CA ILE A 52 8.59 11.42 10.49
C ILE A 52 9.25 12.71 10.98
N ARG A 53 10.11 12.64 12.01
CA ARG A 53 10.82 13.80 12.55
C ARG A 53 12.08 14.17 11.77
N GLU A 54 12.86 13.16 11.39
CA GLU A 54 14.23 13.33 10.87
C GLU A 54 14.28 13.35 9.35
N GLN A 55 13.24 12.85 8.67
CA GLN A 55 13.11 12.73 7.21
C GLN A 55 14.32 12.07 6.54
N ASN A 56 15.06 11.24 7.28
CA ASN A 56 16.22 10.51 6.75
C ASN A 56 15.77 9.18 6.14
N LEU A 57 15.43 9.23 4.85
CA LEU A 57 14.94 8.08 4.09
C LEU A 57 15.95 6.92 4.07
N SER A 58 17.21 7.19 3.73
CA SER A 58 18.25 6.16 3.59
C SER A 58 18.49 5.40 4.89
N ASN A 59 18.60 6.11 6.01
CA ASN A 59 18.76 5.51 7.33
C ASN A 59 17.53 4.69 7.74
N THR A 60 16.34 5.20 7.43
CA THR A 60 15.07 4.52 7.74
C THR A 60 14.94 3.23 6.95
N MET A 61 15.15 3.26 5.63
CA MET A 61 15.14 2.07 4.79
C MET A 61 16.18 1.06 5.24
N ALA A 62 17.41 1.47 5.57
CA ALA A 62 18.43 0.57 6.09
C ALA A 62 18.04 -0.10 7.43
N LYS A 63 17.26 0.57 8.28
CA LYS A 63 16.72 0.00 9.52
C LYS A 63 15.54 -0.95 9.25
N LEU A 64 14.63 -0.59 8.35
CA LEU A 64 13.49 -1.43 7.98
C LEU A 64 13.94 -2.72 7.30
N LEU A 65 14.89 -2.65 6.35
CA LEU A 65 15.43 -3.82 5.66
C LEU A 65 16.21 -4.78 6.58
N ARG A 66 16.60 -4.31 7.78
CA ARG A 66 17.24 -5.11 8.84
C ARG A 66 16.26 -5.61 9.91
N ALA A 67 14.97 -5.31 9.79
CA ALA A 67 13.97 -5.83 10.70
C ALA A 67 13.82 -7.35 10.50
N PRO A 68 13.78 -8.16 11.58
CA PRO A 68 13.68 -9.62 11.47
C PRO A 68 12.62 -10.14 10.50
N CYS A 69 11.39 -9.63 10.54
CA CYS A 69 10.31 -10.03 9.63
C CYS A 69 10.64 -9.71 8.16
N VAL A 70 11.26 -8.55 7.91
CA VAL A 70 11.67 -8.12 6.57
C VAL A 70 12.85 -8.95 6.07
N CYS A 71 13.87 -9.17 6.89
CA CYS A 71 15.00 -10.03 6.52
C CYS A 71 14.52 -11.45 6.20
N SER A 72 13.67 -12.03 7.07
CA SER A 72 13.15 -13.39 6.86
C SER A 72 12.40 -13.52 5.55
N PHE A 73 11.58 -12.52 5.20
CA PHE A 73 10.87 -12.49 3.93
C PHE A 73 11.84 -12.36 2.75
N MET A 74 12.76 -11.38 2.80
CA MET A 74 13.72 -11.16 1.72
C MET A 74 14.67 -12.33 1.48
N CYS A 75 15.01 -13.12 2.51
CA CYS A 75 15.83 -14.32 2.37
C CYS A 75 15.19 -15.41 1.50
N GLN A 76 13.87 -15.35 1.30
CA GLN A 76 13.12 -16.29 0.45
C GLN A 76 13.02 -15.82 -1.01
N LEU A 77 13.46 -14.59 -1.29
CA LEU A 77 13.27 -13.90 -2.57
C LEU A 77 14.57 -13.87 -3.39
N ASP A 78 14.44 -13.97 -4.71
CA ASP A 78 15.52 -13.67 -5.63
C ASP A 78 15.86 -12.15 -5.66
N MET A 79 16.95 -11.76 -6.30
CA MET A 79 17.40 -10.37 -6.36
C MET A 79 16.34 -9.43 -6.95
N ARG A 80 15.61 -9.86 -7.98
CA ARG A 80 14.58 -9.05 -8.64
C ARG A 80 13.38 -8.85 -7.71
N GLN A 81 12.94 -9.91 -7.04
CA GLN A 81 11.86 -9.88 -6.08
C GLN A 81 12.22 -9.03 -4.85
N GLN A 82 13.46 -9.10 -4.37
CA GLN A 82 13.95 -8.23 -3.30
C GLN A 82 13.91 -6.74 -3.70
N ILE A 83 14.27 -6.41 -4.94
CA ILE A 83 14.17 -5.05 -5.47
C ILE A 83 12.70 -4.61 -5.54
N ASN A 84 11.82 -5.45 -6.06
CA ASN A 84 10.39 -5.16 -6.15
C ASN A 84 9.79 -4.90 -4.75
N PHE A 85 10.11 -5.75 -3.77
CA PHE A 85 9.67 -5.59 -2.39
C PHE A 85 10.21 -4.29 -1.77
N ARG A 86 11.51 -4.01 -1.93
CA ARG A 86 12.14 -2.78 -1.43
C ARG A 86 11.43 -1.54 -1.99
N ASP A 87 11.16 -1.53 -3.29
CA ASP A 87 10.52 -0.41 -3.95
C ASP A 87 9.04 -0.28 -3.52
N HIS A 88 8.36 -1.39 -3.25
CA HIS A 88 7.00 -1.39 -2.68
C HIS A 88 6.97 -0.84 -1.25
N LEU A 89 7.93 -1.24 -0.42
CA LEU A 89 8.11 -0.70 0.93
C LEU A 89 8.37 0.81 0.91
N LEU A 90 9.17 1.28 -0.05
CA LEU A 90 9.46 2.70 -0.25
C LEU A 90 8.19 3.50 -0.57
N ARG A 91 7.29 2.99 -1.43
CA ARG A 91 6.01 3.66 -1.75
C ARG A 91 5.16 3.91 -0.50
N PHE A 92 5.09 2.94 0.41
CA PHE A 92 4.39 3.11 1.68
C PHE A 92 5.09 4.09 2.61
N LEU A 93 6.43 4.08 2.65
CA LEU A 93 7.18 5.01 3.48
C LEU A 93 6.98 6.47 3.04
N GLN A 94 6.87 6.70 1.72
CA GLN A 94 6.62 8.03 1.13
C GLN A 94 5.30 8.66 1.59
N MET A 95 4.33 7.89 2.11
CA MET A 95 3.09 8.44 2.70
C MET A 95 3.33 9.28 3.97
N PHE A 96 4.54 9.19 4.53
CA PHE A 96 4.98 9.92 5.73
C PHE A 96 6.11 10.91 5.45
N ASP A 97 6.45 11.11 4.18
CA ASP A 97 7.38 12.15 3.76
C ASP A 97 6.76 13.55 3.95
N ALA A 98 7.52 14.50 4.46
CA ALA A 98 7.04 15.85 4.74
C ALA A 98 6.53 16.57 3.47
N ASN A 99 7.05 16.21 2.29
CA ASN A 99 6.69 16.81 1.01
C ASN A 99 5.63 16.03 0.23
N ALA A 100 5.22 14.85 0.73
CA ALA A 100 4.25 13.97 0.06
C ALA A 100 2.93 14.68 -0.27
N GLY A 101 2.49 15.60 0.59
CA GLY A 101 1.25 16.35 0.42
C GLY A 101 -0.03 15.56 0.73
N PHE A 102 0.12 14.34 1.22
CA PHE A 102 -0.95 13.53 1.79
C PHE A 102 -0.38 12.62 2.88
N THR A 103 -1.26 12.01 3.68
CA THR A 103 -0.92 10.95 4.63
C THR A 103 -2.13 10.05 4.88
N ILE A 104 -2.00 9.06 5.78
CA ILE A 104 -3.05 8.09 6.08
C ILE A 104 -3.58 8.21 7.51
N HIS A 105 -4.90 8.10 7.65
CA HIS A 105 -5.61 8.11 8.93
C HIS A 105 -6.56 6.92 9.04
N ARG A 106 -6.95 6.60 10.28
CA ARG A 106 -8.04 5.64 10.54
C ARG A 106 -9.35 6.15 9.95
N CYS A 107 -10.11 5.26 9.31
CA CYS A 107 -11.45 5.51 8.81
C CYS A 107 -12.44 4.54 9.45
N THR A 108 -13.53 5.07 10.01
CA THR A 108 -14.60 4.28 10.65
C THR A 108 -15.94 4.40 9.91
N ARG A 109 -15.93 5.01 8.72
CA ARG A 109 -17.13 5.35 7.94
C ARG A 109 -17.83 4.11 7.37
N TYR A 110 -17.07 3.16 6.83
CA TYR A 110 -17.61 2.05 6.04
C TYR A 110 -17.95 0.83 6.91
N LYS A 111 -19.20 0.37 6.85
CA LYS A 111 -19.67 -0.82 7.59
C LYS A 111 -19.11 -2.12 7.01
N ALA A 112 -18.91 -2.18 5.69
CA ALA A 112 -18.32 -3.35 5.02
C ALA A 112 -16.93 -3.71 5.59
N GLU A 113 -16.15 -2.69 5.98
CA GLU A 113 -14.84 -2.84 6.62
C GLU A 113 -14.94 -3.00 8.15
N LYS A 114 -16.12 -3.34 8.69
CA LYS A 114 -16.40 -3.41 10.13
C LYS A 114 -16.01 -2.12 10.89
N ARG A 115 -16.00 -0.96 10.21
CA ARG A 115 -15.53 0.33 10.76
C ARG A 115 -14.06 0.33 11.21
N HIS A 116 -13.24 -0.51 10.60
CA HIS A 116 -11.80 -0.66 10.88
C HIS A 116 -10.98 -0.48 9.59
N GLY A 117 -11.26 0.57 8.85
CA GLY A 117 -10.56 0.92 7.61
C GLY A 117 -9.58 2.07 7.78
N ALA A 118 -9.07 2.56 6.66
CA ALA A 118 -8.20 3.72 6.60
C ALA A 118 -8.59 4.66 5.45
N MET A 119 -8.09 5.88 5.48
CA MET A 119 -8.34 6.89 4.47
C MET A 119 -7.09 7.71 4.24
N LEU A 120 -6.92 8.17 3.00
CA LEU A 120 -5.92 9.18 2.68
C LEU A 120 -6.49 10.58 2.90
N VAL A 121 -5.66 11.47 3.46
CA VAL A 121 -5.99 12.87 3.67
C VAL A 121 -4.87 13.74 3.13
N VAL A 122 -5.22 14.91 2.59
CA VAL A 122 -4.24 15.89 2.12
C VAL A 122 -3.57 16.60 3.28
N THR A 123 -2.28 16.90 3.14
CA THR A 123 -1.50 17.68 4.12
C THR A 123 -1.03 19.03 3.57
N LYS A 124 -1.26 19.27 2.27
CA LYS A 124 -1.01 20.53 1.58
C LYS A 124 -2.10 20.77 0.51
N PRO A 125 -2.31 22.02 0.06
CA PRO A 125 -3.23 22.29 -1.04
C PRO A 125 -2.69 21.71 -2.36
N TRP A 126 -3.61 21.22 -3.19
CA TRP A 126 -3.34 20.76 -4.55
C TRP A 126 -4.20 21.55 -5.53
N ARG A 127 -3.66 21.85 -6.72
CA ARG A 127 -4.33 22.60 -7.78
C ARG A 127 -4.87 21.65 -8.85
N LYS A 128 -5.85 22.14 -9.60
CA LYS A 128 -6.36 21.46 -10.79
C LYS A 128 -5.23 21.14 -11.76
N GLY A 129 -5.17 19.90 -12.22
CA GLY A 129 -4.11 19.39 -13.09
C GLY A 129 -2.90 18.80 -12.36
N ASP A 130 -2.71 19.06 -11.06
CA ASP A 130 -1.58 18.53 -10.30
C ASP A 130 -1.62 17.00 -10.24
N VAL A 131 -0.44 16.38 -10.29
CA VAL A 131 -0.24 14.94 -10.13
C VAL A 131 0.44 14.69 -8.78
N ILE A 132 -0.14 13.80 -7.98
CA ILE A 132 0.43 13.32 -6.72
C ILE A 132 1.31 12.10 -7.03
N GLU A 133 2.54 12.36 -7.52
CA GLU A 133 3.43 11.32 -8.06
C GLU A 133 3.78 10.22 -7.05
N SER A 134 3.88 10.56 -5.76
CA SER A 134 4.18 9.61 -4.69
C SER A 134 2.98 8.78 -4.24
N LEU A 135 1.75 9.14 -4.63
CA LEU A 135 0.56 8.35 -4.36
C LEU A 135 0.33 7.35 -5.49
N VAL A 136 0.93 6.17 -5.33
CA VAL A 136 0.95 5.13 -6.36
C VAL A 136 0.08 3.94 -6.00
N GLY A 137 -0.72 3.47 -6.97
CA GLY A 137 -1.29 2.12 -7.00
C GLY A 137 -0.48 1.23 -7.94
N VAL A 138 -0.05 0.06 -7.47
CA VAL A 138 0.64 -0.95 -8.29
C VAL A 138 -0.38 -1.93 -8.83
N ILE A 139 -0.29 -2.24 -10.13
CA ILE A 139 -1.30 -3.02 -10.84
C ILE A 139 -0.76 -4.43 -11.09
N GLY A 140 -1.41 -5.42 -10.51
CA GLY A 140 -1.27 -6.84 -10.85
C GLY A 140 -2.36 -7.27 -11.81
N GLU A 141 -2.02 -7.79 -12.98
CA GLU A 141 -3.02 -8.44 -13.85
C GLU A 141 -3.34 -9.83 -13.31
N LEU A 142 -4.63 -10.16 -13.27
CA LEU A 142 -5.11 -11.47 -12.89
C LEU A 142 -5.54 -12.24 -14.13
N SER A 143 -5.01 -13.45 -14.30
CA SER A 143 -5.66 -14.49 -15.11
C SER A 143 -6.94 -14.98 -14.41
N ALA A 144 -7.81 -15.68 -15.15
CA ALA A 144 -9.04 -16.26 -14.58
C ALA A 144 -8.71 -17.27 -13.46
N ASP A 145 -7.64 -18.05 -13.62
CA ASP A 145 -7.18 -18.98 -12.59
C ASP A 145 -6.65 -18.23 -11.36
N GLU A 146 -5.83 -17.20 -11.54
CA GLU A 146 -5.35 -16.38 -10.41
C GLU A 146 -6.51 -15.69 -9.69
N GLU A 147 -7.52 -15.19 -10.42
CA GLU A 147 -8.72 -14.58 -9.83
C GLU A 147 -9.44 -15.58 -8.92
N LEU A 148 -9.63 -16.83 -9.40
CA LEU A 148 -10.31 -17.89 -8.64
C LEU A 148 -9.53 -18.35 -7.39
N HIS A 149 -8.20 -18.40 -7.49
CA HIS A 149 -7.35 -18.91 -6.40
C HIS A 149 -6.97 -17.84 -5.38
N LEU A 150 -6.73 -16.61 -5.82
CA LEU A 150 -6.26 -15.52 -4.97
C LEU A 150 -7.42 -14.78 -4.28
N LEU A 151 -8.57 -14.65 -4.95
CA LEU A 151 -9.65 -13.81 -4.44
C LEU A 151 -10.75 -14.61 -3.73
N ARG A 152 -11.19 -14.06 -2.62
CA ARG A 152 -12.36 -14.46 -1.85
C ARG A 152 -13.28 -13.24 -1.75
N LYS A 153 -14.48 -13.43 -2.29
CA LYS A 153 -15.52 -12.41 -2.34
C LYS A 153 -15.78 -11.83 -0.94
N ASP A 154 -15.88 -10.51 -0.85
CA ASP A 154 -16.13 -9.73 0.37
C ASP A 154 -15.06 -9.91 1.47
N VAL A 155 -13.87 -10.40 1.12
CA VAL A 155 -12.77 -10.65 2.07
C VAL A 155 -11.48 -9.94 1.64
N ASN A 156 -10.96 -10.26 0.44
CA ASN A 156 -9.70 -9.71 -0.08
C ASN A 156 -9.83 -9.14 -1.51
N ASP A 157 -11.06 -8.92 -1.97
CA ASP A 157 -11.41 -8.27 -3.25
C ASP A 157 -11.66 -6.75 -3.09
N PHE A 158 -11.14 -6.15 -2.01
CA PHE A 158 -11.37 -4.74 -1.65
C PHE A 158 -10.80 -3.72 -2.66
N SER A 159 -9.83 -4.13 -3.49
CA SER A 159 -9.17 -3.26 -4.47
C SER A 159 -8.96 -3.98 -5.81
N VAL A 160 -10.04 -4.54 -6.34
CA VAL A 160 -10.08 -5.18 -7.66
C VAL A 160 -10.89 -4.32 -8.61
N MET A 161 -10.31 -4.00 -9.77
CA MET A 161 -10.96 -3.24 -10.83
C MET A 161 -10.99 -4.03 -12.14
N TYR A 162 -12.09 -3.94 -12.88
CA TYR A 162 -12.20 -4.58 -14.18
C TYR A 162 -11.71 -3.65 -15.30
N SER A 163 -10.73 -4.10 -16.08
CA SER A 163 -10.28 -3.39 -17.26
C SER A 163 -11.15 -3.75 -18.46
N THR A 164 -11.96 -2.82 -18.96
CA THR A 164 -12.73 -3.03 -20.21
C THR A 164 -11.84 -3.19 -21.43
N ARG A 165 -10.71 -2.47 -21.49
CA ARG A 165 -9.72 -2.56 -22.56
C ARG A 165 -9.04 -3.93 -22.63
N LYS A 166 -8.62 -4.46 -21.47
CA LYS A 166 -7.92 -5.76 -21.39
C LYS A 166 -8.86 -6.95 -21.16
N LYS A 167 -10.15 -6.67 -20.95
CA LYS A 167 -11.22 -7.62 -20.63
C LYS A 167 -10.84 -8.60 -19.49
N ARG A 168 -10.23 -8.07 -18.44
CA ARG A 168 -9.77 -8.87 -17.27
C ARG A 168 -9.75 -8.06 -15.99
N ALA A 169 -9.83 -8.76 -14.86
CA ALA A 169 -9.64 -8.19 -13.54
C ALA A 169 -8.19 -7.72 -13.34
N GLN A 170 -8.04 -6.64 -12.59
CA GLN A 170 -6.77 -6.08 -12.17
C GLN A 170 -6.82 -5.89 -10.66
N LEU A 171 -5.80 -6.41 -9.98
CA LEU A 171 -5.57 -6.16 -8.56
C LEU A 171 -4.76 -4.87 -8.42
N TRP A 172 -5.23 -3.95 -7.57
CA TRP A 172 -4.59 -2.66 -7.33
C TRP A 172 -4.16 -2.59 -5.87
N LEU A 173 -2.86 -2.55 -5.61
CA LEU A 173 -2.29 -2.53 -4.27
C LEU A 173 -1.30 -1.37 -4.09
N GLY A 174 -0.68 -1.22 -2.93
CA GLY A 174 0.12 -0.06 -2.57
C GLY A 174 -0.70 1.09 -1.97
N PRO A 175 -0.07 2.26 -1.74
CA PRO A 175 -0.73 3.43 -1.13
C PRO A 175 -2.06 3.83 -1.79
N GLY A 176 -2.15 3.70 -3.12
CA GLY A 176 -3.36 4.02 -3.89
C GLY A 176 -4.59 3.18 -3.53
N ALA A 177 -4.42 1.98 -2.96
CA ALA A 177 -5.52 1.12 -2.52
C ALA A 177 -6.28 1.64 -1.29
N TYR A 178 -5.76 2.68 -0.63
CA TYR A 178 -6.42 3.37 0.50
C TYR A 178 -7.29 4.57 0.08
N ILE A 179 -7.41 4.82 -1.22
CA ILE A 179 -8.30 5.84 -1.75
C ILE A 179 -9.72 5.32 -1.67
N ASN A 180 -10.55 6.02 -0.90
CA ASN A 180 -11.95 5.70 -0.79
C ASN A 180 -12.74 6.26 -1.98
N HIS A 181 -13.80 5.55 -2.36
CA HIS A 181 -14.73 6.01 -3.39
C HIS A 181 -15.62 7.16 -2.89
N ASP A 182 -15.78 8.17 -3.74
CA ASP A 182 -16.83 9.18 -3.66
C ASP A 182 -17.46 9.34 -5.06
N CYS A 183 -18.78 9.48 -5.15
CA CYS A 183 -19.48 9.64 -6.43
C CYS A 183 -19.20 11.00 -7.09
N ARG A 184 -18.67 11.98 -6.34
CA ARG A 184 -18.18 13.27 -6.83
C ARG A 184 -16.71 13.42 -6.41
N PRO A 185 -15.81 12.63 -7.00
CA PRO A 185 -14.42 12.56 -6.56
C PRO A 185 -13.69 13.87 -6.88
N ASN A 186 -12.69 14.18 -6.06
CA ASN A 186 -11.77 15.30 -6.25
C ASN A 186 -10.47 14.91 -6.97
N CYS A 187 -10.33 13.63 -7.31
CA CYS A 187 -9.13 13.01 -7.86
C CYS A 187 -9.51 11.89 -8.85
N THR A 188 -8.63 11.61 -9.81
CA THR A 188 -8.76 10.51 -10.76
C THR A 188 -7.46 9.72 -10.86
N PHE A 189 -7.58 8.40 -11.11
CA PHE A 189 -6.42 7.58 -11.45
C PHE A 189 -5.94 7.86 -12.87
N VAL A 190 -4.63 8.02 -13.02
CA VAL A 190 -3.95 8.16 -14.31
C VAL A 190 -2.96 7.03 -14.47
N ALA A 191 -3.00 6.36 -15.62
CA ALA A 191 -2.10 5.26 -15.92
C ALA A 191 -0.65 5.73 -15.98
N ASN A 192 0.25 4.99 -15.33
CA ASN A 192 1.69 5.22 -15.30
C ASN A 192 2.43 3.88 -15.46
N GLY A 193 2.36 3.31 -16.67
CA GLY A 193 2.92 2.00 -16.97
C GLY A 193 2.26 0.86 -16.18
N PRO A 194 3.02 0.06 -15.40
CA PRO A 194 2.47 -0.99 -14.53
C PRO A 194 1.90 -0.44 -13.20
N THR A 195 1.79 0.88 -13.09
CA THR A 195 1.24 1.58 -11.92
C THR A 195 0.19 2.58 -12.36
N ALA A 196 -0.48 3.18 -11.38
CA ALA A 196 -1.30 4.37 -11.57
C ALA A 196 -0.96 5.40 -10.50
N VAL A 197 -1.02 6.66 -10.89
CA VAL A 197 -0.84 7.82 -10.01
C VAL A 197 -2.15 8.59 -9.92
N ILE A 198 -2.22 9.54 -9.00
CA ILE A 198 -3.43 10.33 -8.76
C ILE A 198 -3.27 11.72 -9.33
N GLN A 199 -4.28 12.19 -10.05
CA GLN A 199 -4.36 13.53 -10.59
C GLN A 199 -5.59 14.27 -10.05
N VAL A 200 -5.43 15.54 -9.71
CA VAL A 200 -6.55 16.44 -9.46
C VAL A 200 -7.14 16.86 -10.80
N PRO A 201 -8.45 16.63 -11.07
CA PRO A 201 -9.07 16.95 -12.34
C PRO A 201 -8.87 18.41 -12.76
N SER A 202 -8.83 18.65 -14.06
CA SER A 202 -8.72 19.99 -14.65
C SER A 202 -9.92 20.89 -14.39
#